data_AF-A0A5M6D1G4-F1
#
_entry.id   AF-A0A5M6D1G4-F1
#
_cell.length_a   1.000
_cell.length_b   1.000
_cell.length_c   1.000
_cell.angle_alpha   90.00
_cell.angle_beta   90.00
_cell.angle_gamma   90.00
#
_symmetry.space_group_name_H-M   'P 1'
#
loop_
_entity.id
_entity.type
_entity.pdbx_description
1 polymer ?
#
loop_
_entity_poly.entity_id
_entity_poly.type
_entity_poly.pdbx_seq_one_letter_code
_entity_poly.pdbx_strand_id
1 'polypeptide(L)'
;MPSTPSDLLQTLAKEKQRAHQQIEHLRSNDVRQSRRLRRLTEQRAGAFVNLARHYLPTLGQQHVTNAWKEVRDEIGQILRERNERVRFLQDQIDRARQTRTQLIRQRDEATKSLDRERLILSCKTGNFEKVMRDDPAVSRCMSEIKKLDQEMQRRLDQLEQVQQDARKKLPAYEQCQLFQYLRSQKFGTPEYRAGGVERRWDRWVAKLIGFQKANSGYEFLTQAPGRLAELIEEKQQRYRLCLRELESARERAKKMHGVDAQTNIWRSHSKRVRALDLAIEQSEWHLNHLTDECCELESLNGAYYDRAIKVFKDFLQSLEPEILTIYASCTESPADDAICERLRQIHDQIETQRRGCDQTDRRVQTLKAYASGLAELQSKLREHLRCLPDDVRFSDRLCLNEQLRRLSEQRRTPAEIWRRIRRSIIATSPERQDSQTGESAGCSHRRGRQFDAVEAAFAAAATPPPDQNDQEPPDDVGIVLPRSSPDDATSGYASIAICRSGREASHIRELLEGQGITCFTCQLPYTATEPTEQGQSLEHHVMAPSSQFNSARRFLTRRRNELETPWYCAACDSEVRHGYLVCHQCGATKP
;
A
#
# COMPACT_ATOMS: atom_id res chain seq x y z
N MET A 1 59.49 36.46 21.62
CA MET A 1 58.37 36.68 22.57
C MET A 1 57.31 37.53 21.88
N PRO A 2 56.03 37.53 22.31
CA PRO A 2 55.02 38.45 21.79
C PRO A 2 55.40 39.88 22.20
N SER A 3 55.87 40.68 21.23
CA SER A 3 56.30 42.07 21.46
C SER A 3 55.14 43.05 21.41
N THR A 4 54.07 42.73 20.67
CA THR A 4 52.88 43.58 20.51
C THR A 4 51.66 43.03 21.28
N PRO A 5 50.65 43.88 21.56
CA PRO A 5 49.36 43.42 22.09
C PRO A 5 48.59 42.50 21.12
N SER A 6 48.81 42.67 19.81
CA SER A 6 48.23 41.83 18.77
C SER A 6 48.72 40.38 18.88
N ASP A 7 50.03 40.19 19.11
CA ASP A 7 50.63 38.86 19.29
C ASP A 7 50.05 38.13 20.51
N LEU A 8 49.81 38.85 21.61
CA LEU A 8 49.16 38.29 22.81
C LEU A 8 47.72 37.86 22.50
N LEU A 9 46.93 38.71 21.85
CA LEU A 9 45.55 38.39 21.45
C LEU A 9 45.49 37.19 20.48
N GLN A 10 46.41 37.11 19.52
CA GLN A 10 46.55 35.97 18.63
C GLN A 10 46.97 34.70 19.36
N THR A 11 47.88 34.80 20.34
CA THR A 11 48.36 33.64 21.10
C THR A 11 47.25 33.08 21.99
N LEU A 12 46.51 33.94 22.69
CA LEU A 12 45.32 33.56 23.45
C LEU A 12 44.23 32.97 22.53
N ALA A 13 44.04 33.49 21.32
CA ALA A 13 43.10 32.93 20.35
C ALA A 13 43.51 31.52 19.88
N LYS A 14 44.79 31.32 19.53
CA LYS A 14 45.36 30.03 19.10
C LYS A 14 45.25 28.97 20.21
N GLU A 15 45.57 29.35 21.45
CA GLU A 15 45.41 28.45 22.62
C GLU A 15 43.93 28.13 22.92
N LYS A 16 43.04 29.12 22.81
CA LYS A 16 41.59 28.89 22.96
C LYS A 16 41.08 27.94 21.88
N GLN A 17 41.51 28.10 20.63
CA GLN A 17 41.14 27.22 19.51
C GLN A 17 41.64 25.78 19.74
N ARG A 18 42.90 25.61 20.16
CA ARG A 18 43.47 24.30 20.55
C ARG A 18 42.66 23.61 21.64
N ALA A 19 42.24 24.35 22.68
CA ALA A 19 41.40 23.81 23.75
C ALA A 19 40.03 23.33 23.24
N HIS A 20 39.39 24.07 22.32
CA HIS A 20 38.11 23.65 21.72
C HIS A 20 38.27 22.41 20.84
N GLN A 21 39.31 22.36 20.00
CA GLN A 21 39.63 21.20 19.16
C GLN A 21 39.89 19.94 20.02
N GLN A 22 40.56 20.08 21.17
CA GLN A 22 40.75 18.97 22.12
C GLN A 22 39.43 18.54 22.78
N ILE A 23 38.52 19.46 23.12
CA ILE A 23 37.18 19.15 23.65
C ILE A 23 36.34 18.40 22.59
N GLU A 24 36.39 18.82 21.33
CA GLU A 24 35.68 18.16 20.22
C GLU A 24 36.22 16.76 19.92
N HIS A 25 37.55 16.58 19.95
CA HIS A 25 38.20 15.28 19.85
C HIS A 25 37.87 14.36 21.04
N LEU A 26 37.78 14.88 22.26
CA LEU A 26 37.37 14.07 23.42
C LEU A 26 35.88 13.69 23.34
N ARG A 27 35.00 14.60 22.90
CA ARG A 27 33.57 14.32 22.65
C ARG A 27 33.36 13.24 21.59
N SER A 28 34.11 13.27 20.49
CA SER A 28 33.98 12.25 19.44
C SER A 28 34.48 10.87 19.88
N ASN A 29 35.40 10.82 20.85
CA ASN A 29 35.83 9.59 21.51
C ASN A 29 34.84 9.13 22.59
N ASP A 30 34.25 10.00 23.39
CA ASP A 30 33.15 9.66 24.30
C ASP A 30 31.99 8.99 23.54
N VAL A 31 31.52 9.56 22.43
CA VAL A 31 30.48 8.92 21.59
C VAL A 31 30.87 7.50 21.15
N ARG A 32 32.17 7.19 20.98
CA ARG A 32 32.66 5.82 20.71
C ARG A 32 32.70 4.96 21.97
N GLN A 33 33.13 5.50 23.11
CA GLN A 33 33.15 4.82 24.42
C GLN A 33 31.73 4.47 24.89
N SER A 34 30.80 5.44 24.86
CA SER A 34 29.38 5.27 25.15
C SER A 34 28.71 4.23 24.24
N ARG A 35 29.01 4.21 22.93
CA ARG A 35 28.56 3.13 22.02
C ARG A 35 29.14 1.76 22.40
N ARG A 36 30.38 1.69 22.88
CA ARG A 36 31.00 0.43 23.35
C ARG A 36 30.39 -0.05 24.67
N LEU A 37 30.14 0.84 25.63
CA LEU A 37 29.45 0.54 26.88
C LEU A 37 28.06 -0.04 26.64
N ARG A 38 27.28 0.56 25.73
CA ARG A 38 25.97 0.03 25.32
C ARG A 38 26.09 -1.40 24.78
N ARG A 39 26.98 -1.65 23.81
CA ARG A 39 27.22 -2.99 23.24
C ARG A 39 27.65 -4.03 24.29
N LEU A 40 28.54 -3.65 25.22
CA LEU A 40 28.95 -4.54 26.31
C LEU A 40 27.78 -4.84 27.27
N THR A 41 26.91 -3.86 27.53
CA THR A 41 25.72 -4.04 28.37
C THR A 41 24.69 -4.96 27.71
N GLU A 42 24.46 -4.79 26.40
CA GLU A 42 23.64 -5.67 25.56
C GLU A 42 24.21 -7.11 25.53
N GLN A 43 25.53 -7.27 25.37
CA GLN A 43 26.22 -8.56 25.46
C GLN A 43 26.11 -9.21 26.84
N ARG A 44 26.20 -8.42 27.93
CA ARG A 44 26.02 -8.92 29.30
C ARG A 44 24.59 -9.43 29.52
N ALA A 45 23.59 -8.69 29.05
CA ALA A 45 22.19 -9.11 29.12
C ALA A 45 21.93 -10.40 28.34
N GLY A 46 22.50 -10.53 27.13
CA GLY A 46 22.43 -11.77 26.34
C GLY A 46 23.14 -12.96 27.00
N ALA A 47 24.30 -12.75 27.63
CA ALA A 47 24.99 -13.80 28.37
C ALA A 47 24.18 -14.31 29.58
N PHE A 48 23.51 -13.43 30.32
CA PHE A 48 22.57 -13.83 31.39
C PHE A 48 21.36 -14.62 30.86
N VAL A 49 20.82 -14.27 29.68
CA VAL A 49 19.74 -15.06 29.04
C VAL A 49 20.24 -16.44 28.61
N ASN A 50 21.47 -16.55 28.09
CA ASN A 50 22.07 -17.84 27.74
C ASN A 50 22.29 -18.71 28.99
N LEU A 51 22.72 -18.11 30.11
CA LEU A 51 22.89 -18.80 31.39
C LEU A 51 21.54 -19.30 31.94
N ALA A 52 20.50 -18.45 31.93
CA ALA A 52 19.14 -18.83 32.29
C ALA A 52 18.59 -20.00 31.43
N ARG A 53 18.86 -19.97 30.12
CA ARG A 53 18.49 -21.06 29.19
C ARG A 53 19.33 -22.32 29.38
N HIS A 54 20.50 -22.24 30.00
CA HIS A 54 21.31 -23.41 30.33
C HIS A 54 20.73 -24.17 31.54
N TYR A 55 20.34 -23.45 32.61
CA TYR A 55 19.70 -24.05 33.77
C TYR A 55 18.24 -24.47 33.52
N LEU A 56 17.51 -23.73 32.67
CA LEU A 56 16.14 -24.05 32.26
C LEU A 56 16.06 -24.26 30.74
N PRO A 57 16.53 -25.41 30.20
CA PRO A 57 16.47 -25.69 28.76
C PRO A 57 15.05 -25.99 28.27
N THR A 58 14.16 -26.46 29.15
CA THR A 58 12.72 -26.61 28.88
C THR A 58 11.90 -26.26 30.13
N LEU A 59 10.69 -25.73 29.95
CA LEU A 59 9.73 -25.50 31.05
C LEU A 59 9.01 -26.82 31.43
N GLY A 60 9.78 -27.78 31.94
CA GLY A 60 9.31 -29.10 32.38
C GLY A 60 9.42 -29.28 33.90
N GLN A 61 8.51 -30.06 34.48
CA GLN A 61 8.42 -30.25 35.95
C GLN A 61 9.72 -30.79 36.58
N GLN A 62 10.50 -31.61 35.85
CA GLN A 62 11.82 -32.08 36.29
C GLN A 62 12.82 -30.92 36.41
N HIS A 63 12.93 -30.05 35.40
CA HIS A 63 13.81 -28.89 35.45
C HIS A 63 13.39 -27.89 36.54
N VAL A 64 12.09 -27.68 36.77
CA VAL A 64 11.61 -26.84 37.88
C VAL A 64 11.90 -27.48 39.25
N THR A 65 11.86 -28.81 39.36
CA THR A 65 12.24 -29.51 40.61
C THR A 65 13.75 -29.43 40.88
N ASN A 66 14.57 -29.40 39.82
CA ASN A 66 16.03 -29.27 39.91
C ASN A 66 16.48 -27.80 40.00
N ALA A 67 15.64 -26.84 39.65
CA ALA A 67 15.91 -25.41 39.73
C ALA A 67 16.21 -24.96 41.17
N TRP A 68 17.04 -23.92 41.28
CA TRP A 68 17.43 -23.30 42.56
C TRP A 68 16.20 -22.87 43.37
N LYS A 69 16.25 -23.03 44.69
CA LYS A 69 15.08 -22.91 45.59
C LYS A 69 14.44 -21.53 45.54
N GLU A 70 15.29 -20.53 45.36
CA GLU A 70 15.02 -19.09 45.35
C GLU A 70 14.12 -18.69 44.16
N VAL A 71 14.18 -19.45 43.06
CA VAL A 71 13.44 -19.21 41.80
C VAL A 71 12.35 -20.26 41.55
N ARG A 72 12.44 -21.40 42.25
CA ARG A 72 11.58 -22.59 42.09
C ARG A 72 10.09 -22.29 42.20
N ASP A 73 9.67 -21.51 43.19
CA ASP A 73 8.25 -21.32 43.49
C ASP A 73 7.56 -20.40 42.46
N GLU A 74 8.25 -19.35 42.00
CA GLU A 74 7.76 -18.49 40.92
C GLU A 74 7.65 -19.24 39.59
N ILE A 75 8.68 -19.99 39.19
CA ILE A 75 8.62 -20.80 37.96
C ILE A 75 7.64 -21.98 38.10
N GLY A 76 7.48 -22.51 39.32
CA GLY A 76 6.44 -23.48 39.67
C GLY A 76 5.02 -22.90 39.59
N GLN A 77 4.84 -21.60 39.81
CA GLN A 77 3.58 -20.90 39.50
C GLN A 77 3.40 -20.74 37.98
N ILE A 78 4.41 -20.25 37.25
CA ILE A 78 4.35 -20.07 35.79
C ILE A 78 4.02 -21.40 35.07
N LEU A 79 4.60 -22.52 35.52
CA LEU A 79 4.29 -23.86 35.01
C LEU A 79 2.85 -24.30 35.34
N ARG A 80 2.31 -23.97 36.51
CA ARG A 80 0.89 -24.24 36.86
C ARG A 80 -0.06 -23.43 35.99
N GLU A 81 0.16 -22.12 35.87
CA GLU A 81 -0.63 -21.23 34.99
C GLU A 81 -0.67 -21.73 33.54
N ARG A 82 0.49 -22.13 33.00
CA ARG A 82 0.60 -22.76 31.66
C ARG A 82 -0.21 -24.05 31.59
N ASN A 83 -0.02 -24.98 32.53
CA ASN A 83 -0.69 -26.29 32.50
C ASN A 83 -2.22 -26.18 32.65
N GLU A 84 -2.69 -25.21 33.42
CA GLU A 84 -4.12 -24.89 33.57
C GLU A 84 -4.70 -24.31 32.28
N ARG A 85 -4.00 -23.36 31.62
CA ARG A 85 -4.43 -22.83 30.32
C ARG A 85 -4.41 -23.90 29.22
N VAL A 86 -3.37 -24.74 29.16
CA VAL A 86 -3.27 -25.85 28.18
C VAL A 86 -4.42 -26.85 28.37
N ARG A 87 -4.74 -27.25 29.61
CA ARG A 87 -5.91 -28.10 29.89
C ARG A 87 -7.23 -27.46 29.44
N PHE A 88 -7.41 -26.16 29.74
CA PHE A 88 -8.60 -25.42 29.34
C PHE A 88 -8.75 -25.32 27.80
N LEU A 89 -7.64 -25.16 27.07
CA LEU A 89 -7.64 -25.19 25.61
C LEU A 89 -7.92 -26.59 25.06
N GLN A 90 -7.31 -27.64 25.62
CA GLN A 90 -7.59 -29.04 25.25
C GLN A 90 -9.08 -29.38 25.42
N ASP A 91 -9.69 -28.94 26.53
CA ASP A 91 -11.13 -29.04 26.79
C ASP A 91 -11.98 -28.35 25.70
N GLN A 92 -11.55 -27.18 25.20
CA GLN A 92 -12.25 -26.50 24.10
C GLN A 92 -12.02 -27.19 22.75
N ILE A 93 -10.79 -27.63 22.46
CA ILE A 93 -10.44 -28.36 21.24
C ILE A 93 -11.31 -29.62 21.13
N ASP A 94 -11.47 -30.41 22.20
CA ASP A 94 -12.28 -31.63 22.14
C ASP A 94 -13.78 -31.35 22.04
N ARG A 95 -14.29 -30.28 22.67
CA ARG A 95 -15.67 -29.81 22.44
C ARG A 95 -15.88 -29.37 20.98
N ALA A 96 -14.96 -28.61 20.41
CA ALA A 96 -15.04 -28.16 19.02
C ALA A 96 -14.86 -29.32 18.02
N ARG A 97 -14.03 -30.34 18.32
CA ARG A 97 -13.92 -31.59 17.55
C ARG A 97 -15.24 -32.37 17.56
N GLN A 98 -15.91 -32.46 18.72
CA GLN A 98 -17.24 -33.07 18.83
C GLN A 98 -18.27 -32.29 17.99
N THR A 99 -18.30 -30.96 18.09
CA THR A 99 -19.19 -30.09 17.28
C THR A 99 -18.94 -30.28 15.78
N ARG A 100 -17.68 -30.23 15.30
CA ARG A 100 -17.36 -30.49 13.89
C ARG A 100 -17.81 -31.88 13.45
N THR A 101 -17.62 -32.90 14.29
CA THR A 101 -18.05 -34.27 14.00
C THR A 101 -19.58 -34.38 13.88
N GLN A 102 -20.34 -33.61 14.68
CA GLN A 102 -21.78 -33.52 14.55
C GLN A 102 -22.20 -32.78 13.26
N LEU A 103 -21.55 -31.65 12.93
CA LEU A 103 -21.83 -30.89 11.71
C LEU A 103 -21.56 -31.71 10.44
N ILE A 104 -20.44 -32.44 10.37
CA ILE A 104 -20.14 -33.35 9.24
C ILE A 104 -21.24 -34.41 9.10
N ARG A 105 -21.66 -35.06 10.19
CA ARG A 105 -22.77 -36.05 10.15
C ARG A 105 -24.08 -35.42 9.67
N GLN A 106 -24.39 -34.20 10.11
CA GLN A 106 -25.58 -33.46 9.66
C GLN A 106 -25.49 -33.08 8.17
N ARG A 107 -24.29 -32.74 7.69
CA ARG A 107 -24.05 -32.45 6.27
C ARG A 107 -24.21 -33.70 5.42
N ASP A 108 -23.67 -34.83 5.83
CA ASP A 108 -23.81 -36.09 5.08
C ASP A 108 -25.28 -36.54 4.99
N GLU A 109 -26.06 -36.36 6.07
CA GLU A 109 -27.50 -36.62 6.07
C GLU A 109 -28.29 -35.64 5.19
N ALA A 110 -27.88 -34.37 5.17
CA ALA A 110 -28.45 -33.35 4.29
C ALA A 110 -28.10 -33.60 2.80
N THR A 111 -26.89 -34.06 2.49
CA THR A 111 -26.45 -34.41 1.13
C THR A 111 -27.18 -35.64 0.61
N LYS A 112 -27.28 -36.73 1.40
CA LYS A 112 -28.13 -37.89 1.05
C LYS A 112 -29.58 -37.48 0.74
N SER A 113 -30.09 -36.50 1.50
CA SER A 113 -31.43 -35.95 1.26
C SER A 113 -31.49 -35.12 -0.03
N LEU A 114 -30.49 -34.26 -0.28
CA LEU A 114 -30.37 -33.46 -1.50
C LEU A 114 -30.30 -34.34 -2.76
N ASP A 115 -29.59 -35.48 -2.71
CA ASP A 115 -29.51 -36.42 -3.83
C ASP A 115 -30.82 -37.18 -4.06
N ARG A 116 -31.57 -37.54 -3.01
CA ARG A 116 -32.95 -38.05 -3.16
C ARG A 116 -33.83 -37.03 -3.87
N GLU A 117 -33.83 -35.77 -3.43
CA GLU A 117 -34.62 -34.70 -4.05
C GLU A 117 -34.18 -34.37 -5.49
N ARG A 118 -32.88 -34.55 -5.79
CA ARG A 118 -32.31 -34.43 -7.15
C ARG A 118 -32.79 -35.55 -8.08
N LEU A 119 -32.85 -36.79 -7.60
CA LEU A 119 -33.41 -37.92 -8.35
C LEU A 119 -34.89 -37.71 -8.64
N ILE A 120 -35.68 -37.31 -7.63
CA ILE A 120 -37.11 -37.00 -7.79
C ILE A 120 -37.31 -35.84 -8.78
N LEU A 121 -36.46 -34.80 -8.73
CA LEU A 121 -36.48 -33.72 -9.70
C LEU A 121 -36.19 -34.21 -11.12
N SER A 122 -35.16 -35.03 -11.31
CA SER A 122 -34.79 -35.63 -12.61
C SER A 122 -35.92 -36.47 -13.20
N CYS A 123 -36.62 -37.27 -12.37
CA CYS A 123 -37.79 -38.03 -12.81
C CYS A 123 -38.96 -37.12 -13.21
N LYS A 124 -39.22 -36.04 -12.45
CA LYS A 124 -40.29 -35.07 -12.77
C LYS A 124 -39.98 -34.27 -14.03
N THR A 125 -38.74 -33.82 -14.24
CA THR A 125 -38.32 -33.12 -15.48
C THR A 125 -38.37 -34.06 -16.68
N GLY A 126 -37.86 -35.28 -16.56
CA GLY A 126 -37.90 -36.27 -17.64
C GLY A 126 -39.33 -36.67 -18.05
N ASN A 127 -40.27 -36.73 -17.11
CA ASN A 127 -41.68 -36.96 -17.44
C ASN A 127 -42.34 -35.73 -18.10
N PHE A 128 -42.05 -34.53 -17.61
CA PHE A 128 -42.45 -33.27 -18.26
C PHE A 128 -41.90 -33.14 -19.69
N GLU A 129 -40.64 -33.51 -19.93
CA GLU A 129 -40.02 -33.48 -21.26
C GLU A 129 -40.61 -34.51 -22.24
N LYS A 130 -41.04 -35.67 -21.74
CA LYS A 130 -41.82 -36.63 -22.55
C LYS A 130 -43.17 -36.03 -22.95
N VAL A 131 -43.96 -35.54 -21.98
CA VAL A 131 -45.26 -34.93 -22.28
C VAL A 131 -45.13 -33.74 -23.24
N MET A 132 -44.11 -32.89 -23.10
CA MET A 132 -43.85 -31.78 -24.04
C MET A 132 -43.35 -32.21 -25.43
N ARG A 133 -42.84 -33.44 -25.58
CA ARG A 133 -42.46 -34.04 -26.87
C ARG A 133 -43.64 -34.71 -27.55
N ASP A 134 -44.43 -35.44 -26.77
CA ASP A 134 -45.49 -36.32 -27.23
C ASP A 134 -46.83 -35.55 -27.43
N ASP A 135 -46.96 -34.34 -26.87
CA ASP A 135 -48.11 -33.45 -27.07
C ASP A 135 -48.16 -32.93 -28.54
N PRO A 136 -49.21 -33.29 -29.31
CA PRO A 136 -49.35 -32.87 -30.70
C PRO A 136 -49.66 -31.38 -30.84
N ALA A 137 -50.25 -30.73 -29.83
CA ALA A 137 -50.51 -29.29 -29.85
C ALA A 137 -49.20 -28.49 -29.68
N VAL A 138 -48.29 -28.93 -28.79
CA VAL A 138 -46.95 -28.35 -28.66
C VAL A 138 -46.14 -28.54 -29.94
N SER A 139 -46.11 -29.77 -30.48
CA SER A 139 -45.45 -30.06 -31.77
C SER A 139 -46.01 -29.22 -32.91
N ARG A 140 -47.34 -29.04 -32.97
CA ARG A 140 -47.99 -28.15 -33.95
C ARG A 140 -47.56 -26.69 -33.77
N CYS A 141 -47.64 -26.14 -32.56
CA CYS A 141 -47.24 -24.75 -32.28
C CYS A 141 -45.78 -24.50 -32.68
N MET A 142 -44.86 -25.42 -32.33
CA MET A 142 -43.45 -25.36 -32.73
C MET A 142 -43.27 -25.41 -34.25
N SER A 143 -44.13 -26.12 -34.99
CA SER A 143 -44.12 -26.14 -36.46
C SER A 143 -44.68 -24.86 -37.08
N GLU A 144 -45.70 -24.26 -36.48
CA GLU A 144 -46.28 -22.98 -36.93
C GLU A 144 -45.30 -21.83 -36.67
N ILE A 145 -44.67 -21.77 -35.48
CA ILE A 145 -43.62 -20.80 -35.14
C ILE A 145 -42.47 -20.84 -36.16
N LYS A 146 -41.95 -22.02 -36.51
CA LYS A 146 -40.88 -22.17 -37.52
C LYS A 146 -41.29 -21.70 -38.92
N LYS A 147 -42.54 -21.95 -39.33
CA LYS A 147 -43.06 -21.46 -40.62
C LYS A 147 -43.21 -19.94 -40.62
N LEU A 148 -43.78 -19.38 -39.56
CA LEU A 148 -43.98 -17.94 -39.40
C LEU A 148 -42.66 -17.18 -39.36
N ASP A 149 -41.63 -17.72 -38.71
CA ASP A 149 -40.27 -17.15 -38.71
C ASP A 149 -39.66 -17.12 -40.13
N GLN A 150 -39.68 -18.25 -40.85
CA GLN A 150 -39.21 -18.32 -42.24
C GLN A 150 -40.00 -17.43 -43.21
N GLU A 151 -41.32 -17.29 -43.00
CA GLU A 151 -42.16 -16.36 -43.77
C GLU A 151 -41.83 -14.90 -43.43
N MET A 152 -41.67 -14.57 -42.15
CA MET A 152 -41.36 -13.22 -41.67
C MET A 152 -40.00 -12.75 -42.17
N GLN A 153 -38.96 -13.59 -42.10
CA GLN A 153 -37.63 -13.31 -42.66
C GLN A 153 -37.75 -12.96 -44.16
N ARG A 154 -38.36 -13.84 -44.97
CA ARG A 154 -38.58 -13.59 -46.41
C ARG A 154 -39.40 -12.32 -46.69
N ARG A 155 -40.33 -11.93 -45.81
CA ARG A 155 -41.08 -10.67 -45.96
C ARG A 155 -40.27 -9.45 -45.57
N LEU A 156 -39.39 -9.54 -44.56
CA LEU A 156 -38.45 -8.50 -44.21
C LEU A 156 -37.43 -8.27 -45.34
N ASP A 157 -36.87 -9.33 -45.92
CA ASP A 157 -35.99 -9.26 -47.09
C ASP A 157 -36.69 -8.56 -48.28
N GLN A 158 -37.95 -8.93 -48.55
CA GLN A 158 -38.77 -8.31 -49.60
C GLN A 158 -39.10 -6.84 -49.29
N LEU A 159 -39.40 -6.51 -48.04
CA LEU A 159 -39.66 -5.13 -47.61
C LEU A 159 -38.40 -4.28 -47.80
N GLU A 160 -37.22 -4.78 -47.43
CA GLU A 160 -35.97 -4.04 -47.62
C GLU A 160 -35.67 -3.84 -49.11
N GLN A 161 -35.78 -4.90 -49.92
CA GLN A 161 -35.59 -4.82 -51.38
C GLN A 161 -36.55 -3.78 -52.00
N VAL A 162 -37.84 -3.83 -51.66
CA VAL A 162 -38.84 -2.86 -52.15
C VAL A 162 -38.56 -1.45 -51.66
N GLN A 163 -38.12 -1.25 -50.40
CA GLN A 163 -37.73 0.07 -49.90
C GLN A 163 -36.47 0.60 -50.59
N GLN A 164 -35.45 -0.22 -50.83
CA GLN A 164 -34.27 0.17 -51.58
C GLN A 164 -34.64 0.57 -53.02
N ASP A 165 -35.50 -0.20 -53.67
CA ASP A 165 -35.97 0.08 -55.03
C ASP A 165 -36.82 1.35 -55.10
N ALA A 166 -37.70 1.56 -54.12
CA ALA A 166 -38.48 2.80 -53.99
C ALA A 166 -37.57 4.02 -53.80
N ARG A 167 -36.59 3.96 -52.88
CA ARG A 167 -35.60 5.04 -52.67
C ARG A 167 -34.78 5.35 -53.93
N LYS A 168 -34.45 4.34 -54.75
CA LYS A 168 -33.71 4.51 -56.01
C LYS A 168 -34.57 5.06 -57.14
N LYS A 169 -35.86 4.67 -57.22
CA LYS A 169 -36.71 4.89 -58.41
C LYS A 169 -37.74 6.01 -58.26
N LEU A 170 -38.28 6.26 -57.06
CA LEU A 170 -39.28 7.33 -56.84
C LEU A 170 -38.77 8.73 -57.22
N PRO A 171 -37.54 9.16 -56.88
CA PRO A 171 -37.06 10.50 -57.22
C PRO A 171 -37.04 10.79 -58.73
N ALA A 172 -36.81 9.78 -59.57
CA ALA A 172 -36.81 9.93 -61.02
C ALA A 172 -38.22 10.15 -61.60
N TYR A 173 -39.26 9.56 -60.98
CA TYR A 173 -40.66 9.86 -61.32
C TYR A 173 -41.08 11.24 -60.81
N GLU A 174 -40.62 11.63 -59.62
CA GLU A 174 -40.99 12.91 -58.98
C GLU A 174 -40.32 14.12 -59.65
N GLN A 175 -39.08 13.98 -60.14
CA GLN A 175 -38.40 15.02 -60.92
C GLN A 175 -38.99 15.18 -62.34
N CYS A 176 -39.79 14.21 -62.81
CA CYS A 176 -40.40 14.27 -64.14
C CYS A 176 -41.67 15.14 -64.16
N GLN A 177 -41.51 16.43 -64.48
CA GLN A 177 -42.60 17.41 -64.52
C GLN A 177 -43.80 16.96 -65.40
N LEU A 178 -43.55 16.31 -66.54
CA LEU A 178 -44.61 15.80 -67.42
C LEU A 178 -45.41 14.65 -66.78
N PHE A 179 -44.75 13.82 -65.98
CA PHE A 179 -45.42 12.76 -65.21
C PHE A 179 -46.25 13.35 -64.06
N GLN A 180 -45.68 14.29 -63.31
CA GLN A 180 -46.40 15.01 -62.25
C GLN A 180 -47.63 15.75 -62.79
N TYR A 181 -47.53 16.44 -63.92
CA TYR A 181 -48.65 17.15 -64.56
C TYR A 181 -49.80 16.22 -64.93
N LEU A 182 -49.53 15.10 -65.62
CA LEU A 182 -50.59 14.13 -65.97
C LEU A 182 -51.19 13.46 -64.72
N ARG A 183 -50.39 13.26 -63.67
CA ARG A 183 -50.85 12.71 -62.39
C ARG A 183 -51.70 13.70 -61.58
N SER A 184 -51.37 14.99 -61.56
CA SER A 184 -52.16 16.02 -60.87
C SER A 184 -53.49 16.31 -61.56
N GLN A 185 -53.53 16.25 -62.89
CA GLN A 185 -54.77 16.26 -63.67
C GLN A 185 -55.60 14.97 -63.52
N LYS A 186 -55.08 13.94 -62.82
CA LYS A 186 -55.69 12.60 -62.66
C LYS A 186 -55.94 11.88 -63.99
N PHE A 187 -55.08 12.08 -64.98
CA PHE A 187 -55.23 11.52 -66.34
C PHE A 187 -55.42 10.00 -66.31
N GLY A 188 -56.46 9.51 -67.00
CA GLY A 188 -56.79 8.08 -67.07
C GLY A 188 -57.68 7.56 -65.94
N THR A 189 -57.98 8.36 -64.91
CA THR A 189 -59.01 8.06 -63.91
C THR A 189 -60.41 8.51 -64.41
N PRO A 190 -61.52 8.01 -63.82
CA PRO A 190 -62.86 8.56 -64.09
C PRO A 190 -63.06 10.01 -63.61
N GLU A 191 -62.13 10.57 -62.84
CA GLU A 191 -62.20 11.95 -62.32
C GLU A 191 -61.55 13.00 -63.23
N TYR A 192 -60.96 12.57 -64.35
CA TYR A 192 -60.33 13.47 -65.34
C TYR A 192 -61.36 14.33 -66.08
N ARG A 193 -61.25 15.66 -65.96
CA ARG A 193 -62.27 16.64 -66.43
C ARG A 193 -61.81 17.62 -67.51
N ALA A 194 -60.66 17.40 -68.16
CA ALA A 194 -60.14 18.33 -69.19
C ALA A 194 -60.93 18.26 -70.52
N GLY A 195 -60.91 19.37 -71.26
CA GLY A 195 -61.63 19.59 -72.51
C GLY A 195 -61.03 18.88 -73.73
N GLY A 196 -61.73 18.98 -74.86
CA GLY A 196 -61.44 18.17 -76.06
C GLY A 196 -60.05 18.38 -76.69
N VAL A 197 -59.48 19.59 -76.58
CA VAL A 197 -58.15 19.92 -77.10
C VAL A 197 -57.06 19.45 -76.13
N GLU A 198 -57.16 19.83 -74.85
CA GLU A 198 -56.27 19.38 -73.77
C GLU A 198 -56.14 17.86 -73.75
N ARG A 199 -57.28 17.16 -73.79
CA ARG A 199 -57.35 15.68 -73.79
C ARG A 199 -56.68 15.01 -75.00
N ARG A 200 -56.47 15.74 -76.10
CA ARG A 200 -55.71 15.25 -77.26
C ARG A 200 -54.20 15.39 -77.05
N TRP A 201 -53.76 16.51 -76.45
CA TRP A 201 -52.36 16.73 -76.07
C TRP A 201 -51.93 15.82 -74.92
N ASP A 202 -52.70 15.77 -73.84
CA ASP A 202 -52.44 14.90 -72.69
C ASP A 202 -52.32 13.42 -73.11
N ARG A 203 -53.17 12.95 -74.03
CA ARG A 203 -53.09 11.58 -74.59
C ARG A 203 -51.81 11.36 -75.41
N TRP A 204 -51.28 12.38 -76.08
CA TRP A 204 -50.02 12.28 -76.81
C TRP A 204 -48.83 12.24 -75.84
N VAL A 205 -48.78 13.14 -74.86
CA VAL A 205 -47.77 13.14 -73.78
C VAL A 205 -47.80 11.82 -73.00
N ALA A 206 -48.99 11.33 -72.65
CA ALA A 206 -49.17 10.07 -71.95
C ALA A 206 -48.67 8.85 -72.75
N LYS A 207 -48.79 8.88 -74.09
CA LYS A 207 -48.20 7.85 -74.95
C LYS A 207 -46.69 7.97 -75.05
N LEU A 208 -46.16 9.20 -75.12
CA LEU A 208 -44.72 9.49 -75.20
C LEU A 208 -43.97 9.01 -73.95
N ILE A 209 -44.46 9.32 -72.75
CA ILE A 209 -43.81 8.93 -71.48
C ILE A 209 -44.26 7.55 -70.95
N GLY A 210 -45.11 6.84 -71.69
CA GLY A 210 -45.66 5.54 -71.26
C GLY A 210 -46.47 5.61 -69.97
N PHE A 211 -47.20 6.72 -69.75
CA PHE A 211 -47.75 7.15 -68.46
C PHE A 211 -48.50 6.06 -67.69
N GLN A 212 -49.30 5.21 -68.36
CA GLN A 212 -50.02 4.13 -67.68
C GLN A 212 -49.09 3.15 -66.95
N LYS A 213 -47.96 2.77 -67.57
CA LYS A 213 -46.95 1.89 -66.96
C LYS A 213 -46.17 2.60 -65.85
N ALA A 214 -45.78 3.86 -66.10
CA ALA A 214 -45.10 4.69 -65.11
C ALA A 214 -45.96 4.91 -63.86
N ASN A 215 -47.26 5.16 -64.04
CA ASN A 215 -48.20 5.40 -62.95
C ASN A 215 -48.44 4.14 -62.10
N SER A 216 -48.63 2.97 -62.73
CA SER A 216 -48.69 1.70 -62.00
C SER A 216 -47.37 1.35 -61.28
N GLY A 217 -46.22 1.71 -61.87
CA GLY A 217 -44.91 1.52 -61.24
C GLY A 217 -44.71 2.42 -60.03
N TYR A 218 -45.08 3.70 -60.14
CA TYR A 218 -45.07 4.64 -59.02
C TYR A 218 -46.01 4.19 -57.89
N GLU A 219 -47.26 3.87 -58.20
CA GLU A 219 -48.25 3.41 -57.21
C GLU A 219 -47.84 2.12 -56.52
N PHE A 220 -47.21 1.19 -57.24
CA PHE A 220 -46.58 0.03 -56.64
C PHE A 220 -45.49 0.44 -55.65
N LEU A 221 -44.52 1.27 -56.06
CA LEU A 221 -43.41 1.68 -55.18
C LEU A 221 -43.86 2.50 -53.95
N THR A 222 -44.93 3.28 -54.06
CA THR A 222 -45.51 4.01 -52.91
C THR A 222 -46.31 3.09 -51.99
N GLN A 223 -47.13 2.16 -52.51
CA GLN A 223 -48.09 1.38 -51.71
C GLN A 223 -47.59 -0.02 -51.28
N ALA A 224 -46.60 -0.59 -51.97
CA ALA A 224 -46.03 -1.90 -51.63
C ALA A 224 -45.35 -1.95 -50.25
N PRO A 225 -44.51 -0.97 -49.83
CA PRO A 225 -43.85 -1.05 -48.52
C PRO A 225 -44.85 -0.97 -47.35
N GLY A 226 -45.94 -0.19 -47.48
CA GLY A 226 -47.03 -0.15 -46.49
C GLY A 226 -47.73 -1.50 -46.34
N ARG A 227 -48.21 -2.07 -47.46
CA ARG A 227 -48.87 -3.39 -47.46
C ARG A 227 -47.97 -4.54 -47.02
N LEU A 228 -46.66 -4.46 -47.29
CA LEU A 228 -45.69 -5.42 -46.77
C LEU A 228 -45.48 -5.27 -45.26
N ALA A 229 -45.47 -4.04 -44.72
CA ALA A 229 -45.40 -3.80 -43.28
C ALA A 229 -46.65 -4.31 -42.54
N GLU A 230 -47.85 -4.07 -43.07
CA GLU A 230 -49.12 -4.61 -42.56
C GLU A 230 -49.08 -6.15 -42.47
N LEU A 231 -48.65 -6.82 -43.55
CA LEU A 231 -48.50 -8.28 -43.60
C LEU A 231 -47.42 -8.81 -42.65
N ILE A 232 -46.33 -8.05 -42.41
CA ILE A 232 -45.32 -8.39 -41.40
C ILE A 232 -45.91 -8.26 -39.99
N GLU A 233 -46.71 -7.23 -39.72
CA GLU A 233 -47.33 -7.05 -38.41
C GLU A 233 -48.34 -8.17 -38.11
N GLU A 234 -49.21 -8.53 -39.06
CA GLU A 234 -50.13 -9.68 -38.94
C GLU A 234 -49.37 -10.96 -38.57
N LYS A 235 -48.25 -11.24 -39.24
CA LYS A 235 -47.39 -12.40 -38.99
C LYS A 235 -46.72 -12.32 -37.62
N GLN A 236 -46.25 -11.15 -37.18
CA GLN A 236 -45.73 -10.94 -35.83
C GLN A 236 -46.81 -11.13 -34.76
N GLN A 237 -48.04 -10.68 -34.99
CA GLN A 237 -49.16 -10.88 -34.08
C GLN A 237 -49.50 -12.38 -33.95
N ARG A 238 -49.60 -13.13 -35.06
CA ARG A 238 -49.80 -14.60 -35.01
C ARG A 238 -48.63 -15.31 -34.33
N TYR A 239 -47.38 -14.93 -34.59
CA TYR A 239 -46.18 -15.48 -33.95
C TYR A 239 -46.21 -15.29 -32.41
N ARG A 240 -46.56 -14.08 -31.94
CA ARG A 240 -46.74 -13.77 -30.52
C ARG A 240 -47.87 -14.60 -29.88
N LEU A 241 -48.95 -14.89 -30.61
CA LEU A 241 -50.02 -15.77 -30.14
C LEU A 241 -49.54 -17.23 -29.98
N CYS A 242 -48.87 -17.79 -31.00
CA CYS A 242 -48.34 -19.15 -30.93
C CYS A 242 -47.30 -19.32 -29.80
N LEU A 243 -46.50 -18.29 -29.50
CA LEU A 243 -45.61 -18.30 -28.33
C LEU A 243 -46.37 -18.36 -27.01
N ARG A 244 -47.41 -17.53 -26.82
CA ARG A 244 -48.26 -17.58 -25.60
C ARG A 244 -48.98 -18.93 -25.46
N GLU A 245 -49.46 -19.49 -26.56
CA GLU A 245 -50.06 -20.84 -26.61
C GLU A 245 -49.06 -21.89 -26.09
N LEU A 246 -47.82 -21.88 -26.62
CA LEU A 246 -46.71 -22.75 -26.23
C LEU A 246 -46.29 -22.56 -24.75
N GLU A 247 -46.10 -21.31 -24.30
CA GLU A 247 -45.74 -20.96 -22.92
C GLU A 247 -46.82 -21.43 -21.93
N SER A 248 -48.09 -21.22 -22.26
CA SER A 248 -49.21 -21.66 -21.43
C SER A 248 -49.30 -23.19 -21.34
N ALA A 249 -48.98 -23.92 -22.43
CA ALA A 249 -48.89 -25.39 -22.40
C ALA A 249 -47.72 -25.85 -21.53
N ARG A 250 -46.56 -25.21 -21.65
CA ARG A 250 -45.37 -25.47 -20.84
C ARG A 250 -45.62 -25.23 -19.35
N GLU A 251 -46.32 -24.16 -18.99
CA GLU A 251 -46.73 -23.90 -17.61
C GLU A 251 -47.73 -24.94 -17.09
N ARG A 252 -48.77 -25.29 -17.87
CA ARG A 252 -49.74 -26.32 -17.48
C ARG A 252 -49.03 -27.65 -17.18
N ALA A 253 -48.11 -28.09 -18.04
CA ALA A 253 -47.35 -29.31 -17.84
C ALA A 253 -46.36 -29.23 -16.67
N LYS A 254 -45.65 -28.11 -16.49
CA LYS A 254 -44.78 -27.88 -15.30
C LYS A 254 -45.56 -28.01 -13.98
N LYS A 255 -46.75 -27.39 -13.93
CA LYS A 255 -47.65 -27.42 -12.77
C LYS A 255 -48.20 -28.84 -12.54
N MET A 256 -48.65 -29.50 -13.60
CA MET A 256 -49.15 -30.90 -13.57
C MET A 256 -48.10 -31.90 -13.05
N HIS A 257 -46.85 -31.79 -13.48
CA HIS A 257 -45.75 -32.66 -13.02
C HIS A 257 -45.05 -32.17 -11.74
N GLY A 258 -45.50 -31.05 -11.14
CA GLY A 258 -44.96 -30.51 -9.90
C GLY A 258 -43.48 -30.11 -9.96
N VAL A 259 -42.96 -29.75 -11.14
CA VAL A 259 -41.53 -29.50 -11.38
C VAL A 259 -41.04 -28.29 -10.59
N ASP A 260 -41.76 -27.17 -10.63
CA ASP A 260 -41.33 -25.94 -9.95
C ASP A 260 -41.39 -26.09 -8.41
N ALA A 261 -42.38 -26.83 -7.89
CA ALA A 261 -42.46 -27.19 -6.48
C ALA A 261 -41.26 -28.06 -6.03
N GLN A 262 -40.94 -29.11 -6.79
CA GLN A 262 -39.78 -29.95 -6.55
C GLN A 262 -38.47 -29.17 -6.61
N THR A 263 -38.36 -28.24 -7.57
CA THR A 263 -37.18 -27.36 -7.72
C THR A 263 -36.98 -26.50 -6.48
N ASN A 264 -38.05 -26.01 -5.85
CA ASN A 264 -37.97 -25.24 -4.61
C ASN A 264 -37.60 -26.08 -3.38
N ILE A 265 -38.06 -27.34 -3.30
CA ILE A 265 -37.61 -28.30 -2.28
C ILE A 265 -36.10 -28.56 -2.44
N TRP A 266 -35.65 -28.93 -3.64
CA TRP A 266 -34.23 -29.15 -3.93
C TRP A 266 -33.36 -27.93 -3.63
N ARG A 267 -33.81 -26.71 -3.98
CA ARG A 267 -33.15 -25.44 -3.61
C ARG A 267 -33.03 -25.27 -2.09
N SER A 268 -34.05 -25.66 -1.32
CA SER A 268 -34.04 -25.56 0.15
C SER A 268 -33.01 -26.53 0.76
N HIS A 269 -32.99 -27.78 0.30
CA HIS A 269 -31.95 -28.75 0.70
C HIS A 269 -30.54 -28.29 0.29
N SER A 270 -30.37 -27.70 -0.89
CA SER A 270 -29.08 -27.16 -1.34
C SER A 270 -28.60 -25.99 -0.48
N LYS A 271 -29.51 -25.09 -0.07
CA LYS A 271 -29.21 -24.04 0.92
C LYS A 271 -28.80 -24.63 2.28
N ARG A 272 -29.47 -25.69 2.75
CA ARG A 272 -29.13 -26.36 4.02
C ARG A 272 -27.74 -26.99 3.98
N VAL A 273 -27.37 -27.67 2.89
CA VAL A 273 -26.03 -28.25 2.73
C VAL A 273 -24.96 -27.14 2.79
N ARG A 274 -25.09 -26.08 1.97
CA ARG A 274 -24.15 -24.94 1.98
C ARG A 274 -24.01 -24.26 3.35
N ALA A 275 -25.11 -24.13 4.10
CA ALA A 275 -25.08 -23.55 5.45
C ALA A 275 -24.35 -24.46 6.46
N LEU A 276 -24.39 -25.78 6.27
CA LEU A 276 -23.62 -26.73 7.07
C LEU A 276 -22.15 -26.77 6.66
N ASP A 277 -21.82 -26.67 5.37
CA ASP A 277 -20.43 -26.57 4.91
C ASP A 277 -19.75 -25.31 5.46
N LEU A 278 -20.40 -24.14 5.39
CA LEU A 278 -19.90 -22.88 6.01
C LEU A 278 -19.72 -23.01 7.54
N ALA A 279 -20.61 -23.73 8.23
CA ALA A 279 -20.48 -23.98 9.66
C ALA A 279 -19.32 -24.96 9.99
N ILE A 280 -19.04 -25.92 9.10
CA ILE A 280 -17.86 -26.80 9.21
C ILE A 280 -16.60 -25.96 9.04
N GLU A 281 -16.48 -25.15 7.99
CA GLU A 281 -15.33 -24.26 7.74
C GLU A 281 -15.05 -23.33 8.94
N GLN A 282 -16.08 -22.72 9.53
CA GLN A 282 -15.95 -21.91 10.75
C GLN A 282 -15.48 -22.74 11.96
N SER A 283 -15.98 -23.97 12.12
CA SER A 283 -15.53 -24.86 13.19
C SER A 283 -14.09 -25.35 13.00
N GLU A 284 -13.63 -25.48 11.75
CA GLU A 284 -12.25 -25.86 11.41
C GLU A 284 -11.27 -24.71 11.64
N TRP A 285 -11.63 -23.48 11.25
CA TRP A 285 -10.85 -22.30 11.57
C TRP A 285 -10.67 -22.13 13.10
N HIS A 286 -11.76 -22.27 13.86
CA HIS A 286 -11.71 -22.18 15.32
C HIS A 286 -10.88 -23.32 15.95
N LEU A 287 -10.98 -24.55 15.43
CA LEU A 287 -10.17 -25.68 15.86
C LEU A 287 -8.68 -25.49 15.61
N ASN A 288 -8.32 -24.94 14.44
CA ASN A 288 -6.93 -24.65 14.11
C ASN A 288 -6.40 -23.57 15.06
N HIS A 289 -7.08 -22.43 15.21
CA HIS A 289 -6.69 -21.37 16.15
C HIS A 289 -6.50 -21.88 17.59
N LEU A 290 -7.40 -22.72 18.12
CA LEU A 290 -7.22 -23.30 19.46
C LEU A 290 -6.02 -24.25 19.54
N THR A 291 -5.76 -25.01 18.48
CA THR A 291 -4.61 -25.92 18.39
C THR A 291 -3.30 -25.15 18.28
N ASP A 292 -3.27 -24.08 17.48
CA ASP A 292 -2.13 -23.19 17.30
C ASP A 292 -1.80 -22.46 18.61
N GLU A 293 -2.79 -21.93 19.34
CA GLU A 293 -2.58 -21.36 20.68
C GLU A 293 -1.98 -22.41 21.62
N CYS A 294 -2.51 -23.63 21.63
CA CYS A 294 -1.94 -24.74 22.41
C CYS A 294 -0.46 -25.00 22.08
N CYS A 295 -0.10 -25.03 20.79
CA CYS A 295 1.28 -25.21 20.33
C CYS A 295 2.19 -24.04 20.73
N GLU A 296 1.72 -22.79 20.64
CA GLU A 296 2.49 -21.62 21.10
C GLU A 296 2.80 -21.69 22.60
N LEU A 297 1.81 -22.07 23.42
CA LEU A 297 1.97 -22.23 24.87
C LEU A 297 2.88 -23.41 25.25
N GLU A 298 3.07 -24.39 24.37
CA GLU A 298 4.01 -25.51 24.57
C GLU A 298 5.41 -25.25 23.99
N SER A 299 5.57 -24.22 23.16
CA SER A 299 6.83 -23.92 22.47
C SER A 299 7.93 -23.35 23.40
N LEU A 300 9.20 -23.63 23.05
CA LEU A 300 10.39 -23.05 23.70
C LEU A 300 10.67 -21.59 23.31
N ASN A 301 9.75 -20.94 22.58
CA ASN A 301 9.72 -19.49 22.35
C ASN A 301 8.39 -18.87 22.83
N GLY A 302 7.59 -19.62 23.61
CA GLY A 302 6.29 -19.19 24.10
C GLY A 302 6.38 -18.25 25.31
N ALA A 303 5.37 -17.38 25.47
CA ALA A 303 5.37 -16.33 26.49
C ALA A 303 5.57 -16.83 27.94
N TYR A 304 5.15 -18.06 28.27
CA TYR A 304 5.40 -18.68 29.57
C TYR A 304 6.88 -19.07 29.77
N TYR A 305 7.57 -19.54 28.72
CA TYR A 305 9.00 -19.83 28.79
C TYR A 305 9.82 -18.55 28.88
N ASP A 306 9.52 -17.53 28.08
CA ASP A 306 10.20 -16.23 28.19
C ASP A 306 9.95 -15.54 29.54
N ARG A 307 8.76 -15.70 30.14
CA ARG A 307 8.51 -15.27 31.53
C ARG A 307 9.39 -16.02 32.53
N ALA A 308 9.51 -17.34 32.42
CA ALA A 308 10.36 -18.15 33.30
C ALA A 308 11.86 -17.83 33.14
N ILE A 309 12.33 -17.66 31.88
CA ILE A 309 13.68 -17.21 31.56
C ILE A 309 13.94 -15.80 32.10
N LYS A 310 12.94 -14.90 32.06
CA LYS A 310 13.06 -13.57 32.69
C LYS A 310 13.27 -13.69 34.20
N VAL A 311 12.48 -14.48 34.93
CA VAL A 311 12.65 -14.67 36.39
C VAL A 311 14.06 -15.19 36.70
N PHE A 312 14.51 -16.25 36.01
CA PHE A 312 15.88 -16.76 36.18
C PHE A 312 16.96 -15.71 35.88
N LYS A 313 16.82 -14.97 34.77
CA LYS A 313 17.78 -13.94 34.35
C LYS A 313 17.80 -12.74 35.30
N ASP A 314 16.67 -12.33 35.83
CA ASP A 314 16.58 -11.21 36.78
C ASP A 314 17.13 -11.64 38.17
N PHE A 315 16.95 -12.90 38.59
CA PHE A 315 17.66 -13.48 39.74
C PHE A 315 19.18 -13.53 39.51
N LEU A 316 19.65 -14.07 38.38
CA LEU A 316 21.07 -14.11 38.02
C LEU A 316 21.72 -12.72 37.94
N GLN A 317 20.94 -11.67 37.65
CA GLN A 317 21.40 -10.27 37.68
C GLN A 317 21.45 -9.65 39.09
N SER A 318 20.82 -10.28 40.09
CA SER A 318 20.90 -9.88 41.50
C SER A 318 22.11 -10.47 42.23
N LEU A 319 22.74 -11.51 41.68
CA LEU A 319 23.91 -12.16 42.26
C LEU A 319 25.22 -11.42 41.94
N GLU A 320 26.17 -11.47 42.87
CA GLU A 320 27.52 -10.95 42.67
C GLU A 320 28.36 -11.88 41.75
N PRO A 321 29.33 -11.36 40.96
CA PRO A 321 30.16 -12.17 40.05
C PRO A 321 30.90 -13.33 40.71
N GLU A 322 31.31 -13.15 41.96
CA GLU A 322 31.97 -14.13 42.81
C GLU A 322 31.01 -15.27 43.14
N ILE A 323 29.78 -14.94 43.52
CA ILE A 323 28.71 -15.89 43.86
C ILE A 323 28.31 -16.71 42.63
N LEU A 324 28.18 -16.07 41.45
CA LEU A 324 27.93 -16.76 40.18
C LEU A 324 29.04 -17.79 39.86
N THR A 325 30.29 -17.48 40.18
CA THR A 325 31.42 -18.40 39.96
C THR A 325 31.37 -19.61 40.91
N ILE A 326 30.84 -19.44 42.13
CA ILE A 326 30.58 -20.56 43.05
C ILE A 326 29.47 -21.47 42.48
N TYR A 327 28.34 -20.90 42.01
CA TYR A 327 27.26 -21.68 41.41
C TYR A 327 27.70 -22.47 40.16
N ALA A 328 28.52 -21.87 39.30
CA ALA A 328 29.12 -22.57 38.16
C ALA A 328 29.99 -23.76 38.62
N SER A 329 30.86 -23.56 39.62
CA SER A 329 31.73 -24.63 40.16
C SER A 329 30.97 -25.77 40.86
N CYS A 330 29.69 -25.57 41.20
CA CYS A 330 28.80 -26.62 41.72
C CYS A 330 28.00 -27.34 40.61
N THR A 331 28.22 -27.01 39.35
CA THR A 331 27.53 -27.57 38.18
C THR A 331 28.53 -28.33 37.30
N GLU A 332 28.26 -29.59 36.95
CA GLU A 332 29.18 -30.46 36.18
C GLU A 332 29.29 -30.08 34.68
N SER A 333 29.08 -28.82 34.32
CA SER A 333 28.91 -28.36 32.93
C SER A 333 30.01 -27.39 32.49
N PRO A 334 30.94 -27.78 31.58
CA PRO A 334 31.95 -26.86 31.06
C PRO A 334 31.37 -25.73 30.20
N ALA A 335 30.08 -25.81 29.83
CA ALA A 335 29.37 -24.72 29.17
C ALA A 335 28.96 -23.60 30.16
N ASP A 336 28.71 -23.94 31.42
CA ASP A 336 28.39 -22.99 32.48
C ASP A 336 29.64 -22.14 32.82
N ASP A 337 30.75 -22.81 33.14
CA ASP A 337 32.06 -22.18 33.38
C ASP A 337 32.43 -21.18 32.27
N ALA A 338 32.25 -21.57 31.00
CA ALA A 338 32.54 -20.73 29.84
C ALA A 338 31.61 -19.49 29.72
N ILE A 339 30.36 -19.59 30.16
CA ILE A 339 29.42 -18.45 30.21
C ILE A 339 29.75 -17.54 31.40
N CYS A 340 30.07 -18.11 32.57
CA CYS A 340 30.41 -17.36 33.78
C CYS A 340 31.77 -16.64 33.68
N GLU A 341 32.79 -17.27 33.10
CA GLU A 341 34.05 -16.63 32.72
C GLU A 341 33.81 -15.46 31.75
N ARG A 342 32.99 -15.67 30.71
CA ARG A 342 32.62 -14.62 29.76
C ARG A 342 31.84 -13.48 30.42
N LEU A 343 30.99 -13.75 31.41
CA LEU A 343 30.30 -12.72 32.18
C LEU A 343 31.28 -11.87 33.00
N ARG A 344 32.27 -12.49 33.67
CA ARG A 344 33.35 -11.77 34.37
C ARG A 344 34.15 -10.88 33.40
N GLN A 345 34.60 -11.43 32.27
CA GLN A 345 35.33 -10.65 31.24
C GLN A 345 34.52 -9.48 30.65
N ILE A 346 33.19 -9.61 30.50
CA ILE A 346 32.33 -8.51 30.06
C ILE A 346 32.15 -7.47 31.18
N HIS A 347 32.05 -7.90 32.45
CA HIS A 347 31.98 -7.00 33.61
C HIS A 347 33.25 -6.13 33.71
N ASP A 348 34.44 -6.74 33.66
CA ASP A 348 35.72 -6.03 33.73
C ASP A 348 35.89 -5.03 32.58
N GLN A 349 35.42 -5.38 31.38
CA GLN A 349 35.39 -4.46 30.26
C GLN A 349 34.42 -3.29 30.46
N ILE A 350 33.23 -3.52 31.04
CA ILE A 350 32.29 -2.44 31.37
C ILE A 350 32.92 -1.49 32.40
N GLU A 351 33.49 -2.02 33.48
CA GLU A 351 34.14 -1.21 34.52
C GLU A 351 35.36 -0.44 33.99
N THR A 352 36.18 -1.07 33.16
CA THR A 352 37.31 -0.41 32.49
C THR A 352 36.84 0.70 31.56
N GLN A 353 35.76 0.49 30.79
CA GLN A 353 35.21 1.54 29.92
C GLN A 353 34.54 2.66 30.72
N ARG A 354 33.83 2.37 31.82
CA ARG A 354 33.23 3.38 32.73
C ARG A 354 34.29 4.31 33.30
N ARG A 355 35.34 3.76 33.91
CA ARG A 355 36.49 4.52 34.44
C ARG A 355 37.18 5.33 33.34
N GLY A 356 37.18 4.84 32.10
CA GLY A 356 37.67 5.57 30.93
C GLY A 356 36.77 6.75 30.51
N CYS A 357 35.45 6.67 30.73
CA CYS A 357 34.52 7.78 30.50
C CYS A 357 34.64 8.84 31.60
N ASP A 358 34.70 8.43 32.87
CA ASP A 358 34.92 9.34 34.00
C ASP A 358 36.19 10.19 33.80
N GLN A 359 37.24 9.60 33.23
CA GLN A 359 38.50 10.27 32.93
C GLN A 359 38.38 11.25 31.75
N THR A 360 37.68 10.89 30.67
CA THR A 360 37.47 11.81 29.53
C THR A 360 36.57 12.97 29.94
N ASP A 361 35.51 12.73 30.72
CA ASP A 361 34.61 13.77 31.22
C ASP A 361 35.32 14.76 32.15
N ARG A 362 36.06 14.27 33.15
CA ARG A 362 36.90 15.12 34.03
C ARG A 362 37.88 15.97 33.21
N ARG A 363 38.49 15.40 32.16
CA ARG A 363 39.42 16.13 31.29
C ARG A 363 38.70 17.16 30.40
N VAL A 364 37.49 16.88 29.92
CA VAL A 364 36.64 17.85 29.22
C VAL A 364 36.21 18.99 30.13
N GLN A 365 35.89 18.73 31.40
CA GLN A 365 35.59 19.76 32.40
C GLN A 365 36.80 20.68 32.64
N THR A 366 37.99 20.13 32.84
CA THR A 366 39.24 20.92 32.99
C THR A 366 39.54 21.76 31.75
N LEU A 367 39.38 21.21 30.54
CA LEU A 367 39.58 21.96 29.30
C LEU A 367 38.52 23.06 29.08
N LYS A 368 37.26 22.84 29.45
CA LYS A 368 36.22 23.88 29.45
C LYS A 368 36.60 25.04 30.38
N ALA A 369 37.08 24.75 31.58
CA ALA A 369 37.55 25.77 32.54
C ALA A 369 38.79 26.53 32.04
N TYR A 370 39.75 25.86 31.40
CA TYR A 370 40.88 26.53 30.73
C TYR A 370 40.38 27.44 29.59
N ALA A 371 39.50 26.95 28.72
CA ALA A 371 38.97 27.69 27.58
C ALA A 371 38.11 28.91 27.98
N SER A 372 37.36 28.84 29.08
CA SER A 372 36.63 30.00 29.63
C SER A 372 37.57 31.03 30.26
N GLY A 373 38.59 30.58 31.01
CA GLY A 373 39.63 31.47 31.54
C GLY A 373 40.44 32.20 30.45
N LEU A 374 40.75 31.52 29.34
CA LEU A 374 41.34 32.14 28.15
C LEU A 374 40.40 33.17 27.51
N ALA A 375 39.08 32.90 27.47
CA ALA A 375 38.10 33.85 26.95
C ALA A 375 37.96 35.10 27.84
N GLU A 376 38.02 34.95 29.17
CA GLU A 376 38.02 36.07 30.13
C GLU A 376 39.30 36.93 30.03
N LEU A 377 40.45 36.30 29.86
CA LEU A 377 41.71 37.01 29.58
C LEU A 377 41.65 37.76 28.24
N GLN A 378 41.06 37.15 27.21
CA GLN A 378 40.92 37.76 25.89
C GLN A 378 39.93 38.94 25.90
N SER A 379 38.82 38.87 26.66
CA SER A 379 37.89 40.00 26.77
C SER A 379 38.51 41.16 27.52
N LYS A 380 39.13 40.92 28.69
CA LYS A 380 39.79 41.97 29.50
C LYS A 380 40.96 42.63 28.76
N LEU A 381 41.73 41.86 27.97
CA LEU A 381 42.79 42.42 27.13
C LEU A 381 42.22 43.30 26.00
N ARG A 382 41.15 42.87 25.31
CA ARG A 382 40.48 43.69 24.29
C ARG A 382 39.85 44.97 24.85
N GLU A 383 39.24 44.88 26.02
CA GLU A 383 38.62 46.01 26.72
C GLU A 383 39.67 47.06 27.11
N HIS A 384 40.77 46.63 27.73
CA HIS A 384 41.86 47.52 28.13
C HIS A 384 42.61 48.14 26.94
N LEU A 385 42.75 47.42 25.82
CA LEU A 385 43.37 47.93 24.60
C LEU A 385 42.52 48.98 23.85
N ARG A 386 41.21 49.06 24.09
CA ARG A 386 40.37 50.17 23.59
C ARG A 386 40.63 51.50 24.31
N CYS A 387 41.39 51.47 25.41
CA CYS A 387 41.63 52.60 26.30
C CYS A 387 43.13 52.96 26.39
N LEU A 388 43.94 52.55 25.40
CA LEU A 388 45.38 52.76 25.34
C LEU A 388 45.77 53.42 24.00
N PRO A 389 46.88 54.20 23.96
CA PRO A 389 47.53 54.60 22.71
C PRO A 389 48.07 53.37 21.94
N ASP A 390 48.27 53.51 20.62
CA ASP A 390 48.72 52.40 19.77
C ASP A 390 50.15 51.91 20.12
N ASP A 391 51.05 52.80 20.55
CA ASP A 391 52.43 52.48 20.95
C ASP A 391 52.54 51.92 22.37
N VAL A 392 52.07 50.68 22.55
CA VAL A 392 52.22 49.90 23.79
C VAL A 392 53.10 48.67 23.58
N ARG A 393 54.14 48.55 24.41
CA ARG A 393 55.05 47.39 24.45
C ARG A 393 54.95 46.64 25.78
N PHE A 394 55.27 45.35 25.75
CA PHE A 394 55.33 44.52 26.95
C PHE A 394 56.77 44.32 27.43
N SER A 395 56.97 44.31 28.75
CA SER A 395 58.26 43.96 29.35
C SER A 395 58.61 42.48 29.14
N ASP A 396 59.87 42.16 28.80
CA ASP A 396 60.36 40.78 28.63
C ASP A 396 60.17 39.87 29.86
N ARG A 397 59.86 40.45 31.03
CA ARG A 397 59.55 39.72 32.28
C ARG A 397 58.20 38.96 32.22
N LEU A 398 57.39 39.10 31.16
CA LEU A 398 56.10 38.41 31.00
C LEU A 398 56.26 37.04 30.29
N CYS A 399 56.63 36.00 31.04
CA CYS A 399 56.59 34.63 30.53
C CYS A 399 55.14 34.11 30.41
N LEU A 400 54.47 34.44 29.30
CA LEU A 400 53.06 34.09 29.03
C LEU A 400 52.79 32.58 29.19
N ASN A 401 53.58 31.72 28.54
CA ASN A 401 53.39 30.27 28.53
C ASN A 401 53.32 29.68 29.95
N GLU A 402 54.12 30.20 30.88
CA GLU A 402 54.13 29.78 32.29
C GLU A 402 52.91 30.29 33.07
N GLN A 403 52.27 31.39 32.65
CA GLN A 403 50.98 31.80 33.21
C GLN A 403 49.83 30.97 32.63
N LEU A 404 49.86 30.67 31.33
CA LEU A 404 48.87 29.80 30.68
C LEU A 404 48.91 28.37 31.24
N ARG A 405 50.10 27.81 31.48
CA ARG A 405 50.26 26.52 32.17
C ARG A 405 49.67 26.54 33.58
N ARG A 406 49.86 27.61 34.35
CA ARG A 406 49.24 27.75 35.68
C ARG A 406 47.72 27.92 35.62
N LEU A 407 47.16 28.41 34.51
CA LEU A 407 45.72 28.45 34.26
C LEU A 407 45.16 27.06 33.91
N SER A 408 45.83 26.29 33.06
CA SER A 408 45.41 24.92 32.72
C SER A 408 45.57 23.94 33.90
N GLU A 409 46.57 24.17 34.76
CA GLU A 409 46.72 23.50 36.06
C GLU A 409 45.73 24.00 37.13
N GLN A 410 44.84 24.97 36.82
CA GLN A 410 43.89 25.65 37.72
C GLN A 410 44.53 26.33 38.96
N ARG A 411 45.86 26.45 39.00
CA ARG A 411 46.63 27.03 40.11
C ARG A 411 46.57 28.55 40.20
N ARG A 412 45.92 29.22 39.25
CA ARG A 412 45.72 30.68 39.20
C ARG A 412 44.41 31.05 38.53
N THR A 413 43.72 32.04 39.09
CA THR A 413 42.54 32.65 38.45
C THR A 413 42.94 33.51 37.24
N PRO A 414 42.05 33.68 36.24
CA PRO A 414 42.22 34.65 35.17
C PRO A 414 42.49 36.08 35.70
N ALA A 415 41.87 36.45 36.81
CA ALA A 415 42.06 37.75 37.46
C ALA A 415 43.47 37.98 38.06
N GLU A 416 44.20 36.93 38.46
CA GLU A 416 45.63 37.04 38.83
C GLU A 416 46.53 37.23 37.62
N ILE A 417 46.27 36.46 36.55
CA ILE A 417 47.05 36.50 35.31
C ILE A 417 46.84 37.86 34.63
N TRP A 418 45.61 38.36 34.60
CA TRP A 418 45.28 39.70 34.14
C TRP A 418 46.03 40.80 34.91
N ARG A 419 46.07 40.72 36.25
CA ARG A 419 46.86 41.64 37.09
C ARG A 419 48.36 41.59 36.78
N ARG A 420 48.91 40.46 36.32
CA ARG A 420 50.29 40.37 35.83
C ARG A 420 50.46 40.99 34.45
N ILE A 421 49.59 40.68 33.49
CA ILE A 421 49.62 41.27 32.13
C ILE A 421 49.56 42.80 32.20
N ARG A 422 48.65 43.36 33.01
CA ARG A 422 48.53 44.82 33.20
C ARG A 422 49.79 45.47 33.81
N ARG A 423 50.55 44.76 34.66
CA ARG A 423 51.81 45.24 35.27
C ARG A 423 53.01 45.17 34.33
N SER A 424 52.91 44.48 33.21
CA SER A 424 53.95 44.38 32.18
C SER A 424 53.76 45.34 31.00
N ILE A 425 52.69 46.14 31.00
CA ILE A 425 52.44 47.17 29.98
C ILE A 425 53.37 48.37 30.23
N ILE A 426 54.11 48.76 29.19
CA ILE A 426 54.93 49.98 29.14
C ILE A 426 54.31 50.89 28.07
N ALA A 427 54.00 52.13 28.45
CA ALA A 427 53.51 53.18 27.54
C ALA A 427 54.63 54.20 27.29
N THR A 428 54.90 54.50 26.02
CA THR A 428 55.83 55.56 25.62
C THR A 428 55.08 56.89 25.46
N SER A 429 55.55 57.93 26.15
CA SER A 429 55.10 59.32 25.88
C SER A 429 56.05 59.97 24.86
N PRO A 430 55.54 60.79 23.92
CA PRO A 430 56.37 61.40 22.89
C PRO A 430 57.04 62.70 23.38
N GLU A 431 58.32 62.87 23.07
CA GLU A 431 58.98 64.19 23.13
C GLU A 431 58.82 64.93 21.79
N ARG A 432 58.71 66.26 21.86
CA ARG A 432 58.59 67.14 20.69
C ARG A 432 59.95 67.57 20.19
N GLN A 433 60.11 67.68 18.87
CA GLN A 433 60.65 68.90 18.26
C GLN A 433 60.18 69.04 16.81
N ASP A 434 60.10 70.29 16.35
CA ASP A 434 59.36 70.71 15.16
C ASP A 434 60.24 70.71 13.88
N SER A 435 59.64 70.43 12.72
CA SER A 435 59.99 71.14 11.47
C SER A 435 58.90 71.02 10.40
N GLN A 436 58.17 72.13 10.23
CA GLN A 436 57.61 72.72 9.00
C GLN A 436 57.00 71.81 7.90
N THR A 437 55.75 72.15 7.58
CA THR A 437 54.94 71.64 6.47
C THR A 437 55.46 72.06 5.09
N GLY A 438 55.39 71.14 4.12
CA GLY A 438 55.47 71.42 2.69
C GLY A 438 54.35 70.67 1.93
N GLU A 439 53.75 71.36 0.97
CA GLU A 439 52.61 70.95 0.13
C GLU A 439 52.81 69.57 -0.54
N SER A 440 51.77 68.77 -0.84
CA SER A 440 50.74 69.12 -1.83
C SER A 440 49.69 67.98 -2.00
N ALA A 441 48.73 68.16 -2.93
CA ALA A 441 47.56 67.29 -3.12
C ALA A 441 47.85 65.90 -3.72
N GLY A 442 46.97 64.93 -3.44
CA GLY A 442 46.97 63.60 -4.07
C GLY A 442 45.59 62.94 -4.05
N CYS A 443 44.96 62.79 -5.21
CA CYS A 443 43.66 62.13 -5.40
C CYS A 443 43.85 60.73 -6.04
N SER A 444 42.76 59.98 -6.20
CA SER A 444 42.64 58.76 -7.02
C SER A 444 43.26 57.46 -6.45
N HIS A 445 42.93 56.23 -6.91
CA HIS A 445 41.63 55.61 -7.25
C HIS A 445 41.80 54.08 -7.45
N ARG A 446 40.76 53.28 -7.14
CA ARG A 446 40.35 51.98 -7.78
C ARG A 446 41.35 50.81 -8.07
N ARG A 447 40.81 49.58 -7.84
CA ARG A 447 41.17 48.24 -8.41
C ARG A 447 42.47 47.59 -7.87
N GLY A 448 42.61 46.26 -7.80
CA GLY A 448 41.65 45.14 -7.88
C GLY A 448 41.96 44.06 -8.95
N ARG A 449 41.55 42.79 -8.69
CA ARG A 449 41.78 41.53 -9.49
C ARG A 449 43.24 41.02 -9.47
N GLN A 450 43.62 39.76 -9.78
CA GLN A 450 43.02 38.39 -9.84
C GLN A 450 44.21 37.37 -9.68
N PHE A 451 44.17 36.04 -9.77
CA PHE A 451 43.30 34.98 -10.32
C PHE A 451 43.05 33.88 -9.23
N ASP A 452 42.24 32.80 -9.31
CA ASP A 452 41.90 31.74 -10.30
C ASP A 452 43.04 30.72 -10.51
N ALA A 453 42.84 29.40 -10.63
CA ALA A 453 41.67 28.51 -10.48
C ALA A 453 42.08 27.24 -9.66
N VAL A 454 41.66 25.96 -9.77
CA VAL A 454 40.86 25.12 -10.72
C VAL A 454 40.25 23.91 -9.94
N GLU A 455 39.36 23.13 -10.56
CA GLU A 455 38.82 21.80 -10.16
C GLU A 455 37.84 21.77 -8.94
N ALA A 456 36.70 21.06 -8.97
CA ALA A 456 36.22 19.99 -9.87
C ALA A 456 34.68 19.99 -10.10
N ALA A 457 34.26 19.30 -11.17
CA ALA A 457 32.91 18.84 -11.58
C ALA A 457 31.73 19.86 -11.63
N PHE A 458 31.09 20.13 -12.77
CA PHE A 458 30.18 19.29 -13.59
C PHE A 458 28.88 18.81 -12.89
N ALA A 459 27.77 19.50 -13.14
CA ALA A 459 26.44 18.95 -13.49
C ALA A 459 25.41 20.10 -13.64
N ALA A 460 24.53 20.03 -14.64
CA ALA A 460 23.41 20.96 -14.79
C ALA A 460 22.07 20.26 -14.48
N ALA A 461 21.17 20.94 -13.79
CA ALA A 461 19.82 20.45 -13.52
C ALA A 461 18.82 21.08 -14.51
N ALA A 462 18.62 20.42 -15.66
CA ALA A 462 17.54 20.73 -16.58
C ALA A 462 16.25 20.02 -16.13
N THR A 463 15.10 20.70 -16.23
CA THR A 463 13.78 20.07 -16.08
C THR A 463 13.49 19.13 -17.26
N PRO A 464 13.03 17.89 -17.02
CA PRO A 464 12.61 16.99 -18.10
C PRO A 464 11.25 17.41 -18.71
N PRO A 465 10.95 16.98 -19.95
CA PRO A 465 9.64 17.12 -20.58
C PRO A 465 8.61 16.12 -20.00
N PRO A 466 7.31 16.27 -20.30
CA PRO A 466 6.30 15.26 -19.97
C PRO A 466 6.36 14.06 -20.93
N ASP A 467 6.73 12.89 -20.43
CA ASP A 467 6.62 11.63 -21.17
C ASP A 467 5.15 11.22 -21.33
N GLN A 468 4.77 10.82 -22.56
CA GLN A 468 3.47 10.25 -22.86
C GLN A 468 3.45 8.75 -22.53
N ASN A 469 3.17 8.43 -21.28
CA ASN A 469 2.82 7.07 -20.83
C ASN A 469 1.73 7.15 -19.75
N ASP A 470 0.53 6.62 -20.04
CA ASP A 470 -0.68 6.78 -19.23
C ASP A 470 -0.79 5.83 -18.01
N GLN A 471 0.33 5.21 -17.63
CA GLN A 471 0.41 4.27 -16.50
C GLN A 471 1.51 4.70 -15.51
N GLU A 472 1.30 4.43 -14.22
CA GLU A 472 2.37 4.51 -13.21
C GLU A 472 3.29 3.28 -13.31
N PRO A 473 4.62 3.43 -13.13
CA PRO A 473 5.51 2.28 -13.09
C PRO A 473 5.07 1.34 -11.95
N PRO A 474 5.06 0.01 -12.16
CA PRO A 474 4.41 -0.90 -11.23
C PRO A 474 5.27 -1.16 -9.99
N ASP A 475 4.75 -0.80 -8.82
CA ASP A 475 5.42 -0.94 -7.51
C ASP A 475 5.85 -2.38 -7.18
N ASP A 476 6.69 -2.53 -6.15
CA ASP A 476 7.07 -3.82 -5.55
C ASP A 476 5.85 -4.70 -5.18
N VAL A 477 4.71 -4.07 -4.83
CA VAL A 477 3.44 -4.75 -4.50
C VAL A 477 2.56 -5.05 -5.71
N GLY A 478 2.77 -4.38 -6.86
CA GLY A 478 2.25 -4.82 -8.16
C GLY A 478 0.81 -4.50 -8.51
N ILE A 479 0.22 -3.44 -7.95
CA ILE A 479 -1.12 -2.96 -8.31
C ILE A 479 -0.98 -1.68 -9.13
N VAL A 480 -1.52 -1.65 -10.35
CA VAL A 480 -1.53 -0.45 -11.21
C VAL A 480 -2.90 0.20 -11.16
N LEU A 481 -2.94 1.51 -10.88
CA LEU A 481 -4.16 2.32 -10.83
C LEU A 481 -4.25 3.21 -12.10
N PRO A 482 -5.24 3.00 -12.99
CA PRO A 482 -5.38 3.79 -14.22
C PRO A 482 -5.51 5.29 -13.96
N ARG A 483 -4.79 6.11 -14.75
CA ARG A 483 -4.67 7.56 -14.50
C ARG A 483 -5.90 8.37 -14.89
N SER A 484 -6.67 7.94 -15.88
CA SER A 484 -7.85 8.64 -16.43
C SER A 484 -9.16 7.90 -16.15
N SER A 485 -10.27 8.64 -16.13
CA SER A 485 -11.59 8.10 -16.44
C SER A 485 -11.64 7.88 -17.95
N PRO A 486 -12.06 6.71 -18.47
CA PRO A 486 -12.29 6.52 -19.89
C PRO A 486 -13.62 7.18 -20.26
N ASP A 487 -13.60 8.49 -20.51
CA ASP A 487 -14.82 9.28 -20.80
C ASP A 487 -15.48 8.89 -22.15
N ASP A 488 -14.78 8.12 -23.00
CA ASP A 488 -15.30 7.47 -24.22
C ASP A 488 -15.88 6.06 -23.99
N ALA A 489 -15.95 5.55 -22.75
CA ALA A 489 -16.45 4.21 -22.46
C ALA A 489 -17.97 4.10 -22.66
N THR A 490 -18.38 3.61 -23.84
CA THR A 490 -19.77 3.20 -24.14
C THR A 490 -20.28 2.04 -23.26
N SER A 491 -19.39 1.38 -22.50
CA SER A 491 -19.75 0.47 -21.40
C SER A 491 -19.80 1.21 -20.06
N GLY A 492 -20.91 1.10 -19.32
CA GLY A 492 -21.12 1.78 -18.03
C GLY A 492 -20.25 1.30 -16.84
N TYR A 493 -19.12 0.65 -17.10
CA TYR A 493 -18.15 0.16 -16.12
C TYR A 493 -16.73 0.55 -16.54
N ALA A 494 -15.88 0.90 -15.57
CA ALA A 494 -14.49 1.29 -15.77
C ALA A 494 -13.53 0.43 -14.92
N SER A 495 -12.30 0.24 -15.41
CA SER A 495 -11.22 -0.47 -14.71
C SER A 495 -10.59 0.44 -13.64
N ILE A 496 -10.63 0.00 -12.38
CA ILE A 496 -10.18 0.76 -11.21
C ILE A 496 -8.79 0.33 -10.73
N ALA A 497 -8.46 -0.94 -10.88
CA ALA A 497 -7.15 -1.51 -10.56
C ALA A 497 -6.82 -2.64 -11.54
N ILE A 498 -5.55 -2.74 -11.92
CA ILE A 498 -4.98 -3.86 -12.67
C ILE A 498 -4.03 -4.59 -11.72
N CYS A 499 -4.17 -5.91 -11.61
CA CYS A 499 -3.46 -6.73 -10.62
C CYS A 499 -2.65 -7.83 -11.29
N ARG A 500 -1.50 -8.18 -10.72
CA ARG A 500 -0.63 -9.29 -11.18
C ARG A 500 -1.25 -10.66 -10.92
N SER A 501 -2.14 -10.79 -9.93
CA SER A 501 -2.84 -12.06 -9.65
C SER A 501 -4.32 -11.93 -9.31
N GLY A 502 -5.07 -13.01 -9.57
CA GLY A 502 -6.47 -13.13 -9.17
C GLY A 502 -6.69 -13.10 -7.65
N ARG A 503 -5.66 -13.30 -6.82
CA ARG A 503 -5.73 -13.16 -5.36
C ARG A 503 -5.78 -11.68 -4.96
N GLU A 504 -4.91 -10.85 -5.52
CA GLU A 504 -4.95 -9.39 -5.33
C GLU A 504 -6.29 -8.82 -5.81
N ALA A 505 -6.74 -9.21 -7.00
CA ALA A 505 -8.00 -8.74 -7.57
C ALA A 505 -9.22 -9.14 -6.71
N SER A 506 -9.19 -10.33 -6.10
CA SER A 506 -10.23 -10.77 -5.15
C SER A 506 -10.21 -9.94 -3.87
N HIS A 507 -9.03 -9.65 -3.32
CA HIS A 507 -8.86 -8.85 -2.11
C HIS A 507 -9.26 -7.37 -2.31
N ILE A 508 -8.87 -6.76 -3.45
CA ILE A 508 -9.29 -5.39 -3.80
C ILE A 508 -10.81 -5.31 -4.00
N ARG A 509 -11.41 -6.33 -4.62
CA ARG A 509 -12.87 -6.44 -4.72
C ARG A 509 -13.54 -6.50 -3.34
N GLU A 510 -13.05 -7.34 -2.43
CA GLU A 510 -13.58 -7.43 -1.05
C GLU A 510 -13.45 -6.10 -0.27
N LEU A 511 -12.34 -5.39 -0.43
CA LEU A 511 -12.13 -4.05 0.15
C LEU A 511 -13.12 -3.01 -0.41
N LEU A 512 -13.52 -3.10 -1.68
CA LEU A 512 -14.48 -2.21 -2.33
C LEU A 512 -15.94 -2.59 -2.00
N GLU A 513 -16.28 -3.88 -2.05
CA GLU A 513 -17.58 -4.43 -1.61
C GLU A 513 -17.86 -4.02 -0.15
N GLY A 514 -16.85 -4.07 0.73
CA GLY A 514 -16.89 -3.60 2.11
C GLY A 514 -17.06 -2.08 2.31
N GLN A 515 -17.06 -1.29 1.22
CA GLN A 515 -17.43 0.13 1.21
C GLN A 515 -18.75 0.40 0.47
N GLY A 516 -19.50 -0.66 0.10
CA GLY A 516 -20.74 -0.55 -0.67
C GLY A 516 -20.53 -0.23 -2.16
N ILE A 517 -19.30 -0.40 -2.66
CA ILE A 517 -18.95 -0.18 -4.07
C ILE A 517 -19.13 -1.52 -4.81
N THR A 518 -20.02 -1.52 -5.79
CA THR A 518 -20.37 -2.74 -6.55
C THR A 518 -19.32 -2.98 -7.63
N CYS A 519 -18.47 -3.98 -7.47
CA CYS A 519 -17.39 -4.28 -8.40
C CYS A 519 -17.32 -5.77 -8.77
N PHE A 520 -16.62 -6.09 -9.85
CA PHE A 520 -16.36 -7.47 -10.29
C PHE A 520 -14.95 -7.59 -10.87
N THR A 521 -14.41 -8.81 -10.89
CA THR A 521 -13.11 -9.10 -11.50
C THR A 521 -13.27 -9.60 -12.93
N CYS A 522 -12.41 -9.12 -13.83
CA CYS A 522 -12.34 -9.55 -15.22
C CYS A 522 -10.91 -9.97 -15.56
N GLN A 523 -10.75 -10.94 -16.46
CA GLN A 523 -9.45 -11.31 -17.02
C GLN A 523 -9.39 -10.82 -18.46
N LEU A 524 -8.40 -9.99 -18.79
CA LEU A 524 -8.18 -9.51 -20.15
C LEU A 524 -6.81 -10.01 -20.67
N PRO A 525 -6.69 -10.31 -21.97
CA PRO A 525 -5.42 -10.63 -22.58
C PRO A 525 -4.55 -9.37 -22.65
N TYR A 526 -3.30 -9.46 -22.19
CA TYR A 526 -2.36 -8.33 -22.15
C TYR A 526 -2.07 -7.77 -23.56
N THR A 527 -2.40 -6.50 -23.79
CA THR A 527 -2.20 -5.81 -25.08
C THR A 527 -0.98 -4.91 -25.08
N ALA A 528 0.22 -5.50 -24.90
CA ALA A 528 1.48 -4.80 -25.17
C ALA A 528 1.90 -4.91 -26.64
N THR A 529 2.60 -3.89 -27.14
CA THR A 529 3.05 -3.78 -28.53
C THR A 529 4.34 -4.52 -28.85
N GLU A 530 4.96 -5.20 -27.88
CA GLU A 530 6.18 -6.00 -28.06
C GLU A 530 6.01 -7.44 -27.55
N PRO A 531 6.42 -8.46 -28.31
CA PRO A 531 6.25 -9.86 -27.92
C PRO A 531 7.37 -10.34 -26.99
N THR A 532 7.03 -10.70 -25.76
CA THR A 532 7.91 -11.48 -24.86
C THR A 532 7.70 -12.97 -25.06
N GLU A 533 8.79 -13.75 -25.13
CA GLU A 533 8.78 -15.19 -25.48
C GLU A 533 8.30 -16.13 -24.35
N GLN A 534 7.47 -15.65 -23.42
CA GLN A 534 6.93 -16.45 -22.32
C GLN A 534 5.40 -16.32 -22.28
N GLY A 535 4.73 -17.39 -21.85
CA GLY A 535 3.31 -17.64 -22.13
C GLY A 535 2.35 -16.52 -21.72
N GLN A 536 1.30 -16.32 -22.52
CA GLN A 536 0.27 -15.29 -22.42
C GLN A 536 -0.05 -14.86 -20.97
N SER A 537 0.50 -13.71 -20.56
CA SER A 537 0.11 -13.04 -19.33
C SER A 537 -1.33 -12.55 -19.43
N LEU A 538 -2.14 -12.90 -18.43
CA LEU A 538 -3.53 -12.44 -18.29
C LEU A 538 -3.57 -11.36 -17.21
N GLU A 539 -4.08 -10.18 -17.54
CA GLU A 539 -4.25 -9.10 -16.57
C GLU A 539 -5.56 -9.27 -15.80
N HIS A 540 -5.50 -9.11 -14.47
CA HIS A 540 -6.66 -9.19 -13.60
C HIS A 540 -7.19 -7.79 -13.28
N HIS A 541 -8.23 -7.37 -13.99
CA HIS A 541 -8.88 -6.07 -13.81
C HIS A 541 -9.98 -6.12 -12.75
N VAL A 542 -10.04 -5.10 -11.90
CA VAL A 542 -11.19 -4.84 -11.02
C VAL A 542 -12.03 -3.74 -11.65
N MET A 543 -13.26 -4.08 -12.04
CA MET A 543 -14.22 -3.23 -12.73
C MET A 543 -15.33 -2.77 -11.79
N ALA A 544 -15.78 -1.52 -11.86
CA ALA A 544 -17.00 -1.05 -11.18
C ALA A 544 -17.73 0.01 -12.05
N PRO A 545 -19.00 0.35 -11.75
CA PRO A 545 -19.73 1.36 -12.51
C PRO A 545 -18.98 2.69 -12.62
N SER A 546 -19.02 3.31 -13.80
CA SER A 546 -18.33 4.60 -14.04
C SER A 546 -18.81 5.71 -13.09
N SER A 547 -20.05 5.63 -12.61
CA SER A 547 -20.61 6.51 -11.56
C SER A 547 -19.97 6.34 -10.17
N GLN A 548 -19.33 5.21 -9.88
CA GLN A 548 -18.66 4.92 -8.61
C GLN A 548 -17.12 5.01 -8.73
N PHE A 549 -16.56 5.10 -9.95
CA PHE A 549 -15.12 5.14 -10.24
C PHE A 549 -14.35 6.13 -9.35
N ASN A 550 -14.82 7.37 -9.27
CA ASN A 550 -14.17 8.42 -8.46
C ASN A 550 -14.20 8.14 -6.95
N SER A 551 -15.24 7.47 -6.45
CA SER A 551 -15.32 7.06 -5.04
C SER A 551 -14.38 5.89 -4.75
N ALA A 552 -14.35 4.89 -5.64
CA ALA A 552 -13.47 3.73 -5.54
C ALA A 552 -11.99 4.13 -5.60
N ARG A 553 -11.63 5.00 -6.55
CA ARG A 553 -10.27 5.54 -6.68
C ARG A 553 -9.88 6.39 -5.46
N ARG A 554 -10.76 7.27 -4.97
CA ARG A 554 -10.48 8.02 -3.72
C ARG A 554 -10.27 7.10 -2.53
N PHE A 555 -11.05 6.03 -2.39
CA PHE A 555 -10.85 5.03 -1.34
C PHE A 555 -9.51 4.31 -1.48
N LEU A 556 -9.19 3.77 -2.66
CA LEU A 556 -7.93 3.04 -2.88
C LEU A 556 -6.69 3.94 -2.79
N THR A 557 -6.71 5.17 -3.32
CA THR A 557 -5.61 6.13 -3.14
C THR A 557 -5.48 6.56 -1.68
N ARG A 558 -6.60 6.74 -0.95
CA ARG A 558 -6.53 6.98 0.50
C ARG A 558 -5.93 5.79 1.23
N ARG A 559 -6.34 4.57 0.92
CA ARG A 559 -5.82 3.31 1.50
C ARG A 559 -4.34 3.12 1.17
N ARG A 560 -3.90 3.46 -0.04
CA ARG A 560 -2.49 3.50 -0.47
C ARG A 560 -1.70 4.47 0.41
N ASN A 561 -2.15 5.72 0.52
CA ASN A 561 -1.51 6.73 1.37
C ASN A 561 -1.53 6.33 2.87
N GLU A 562 -2.57 5.64 3.36
CA GLU A 562 -2.66 5.10 4.72
C GLU A 562 -1.72 3.90 4.96
N LEU A 563 -1.30 3.18 3.92
CA LEU A 563 -0.28 2.11 4.00
C LEU A 563 1.14 2.67 3.83
N GLU A 564 1.32 3.66 2.97
CA GLU A 564 2.60 4.33 2.71
C GLU A 564 3.02 5.25 3.86
N THR A 565 2.08 5.92 4.53
CA THR A 565 2.43 6.81 5.65
C THR A 565 3.13 6.05 6.79
N PRO A 566 4.39 6.39 7.13
CA PRO A 566 5.06 5.83 8.30
C PRO A 566 4.31 6.23 9.56
N TRP A 567 4.28 5.33 10.54
CA TRP A 567 3.49 5.51 11.76
C TRP A 567 4.26 5.11 13.00
N TYR A 568 4.09 5.87 14.07
CA TYR A 568 4.70 5.57 15.37
C TYR A 568 3.84 4.57 16.11
N CYS A 569 4.44 3.45 16.54
CA CYS A 569 3.70 2.42 17.23
C CYS A 569 3.36 2.85 18.67
N ALA A 570 2.08 3.05 18.97
CA ALA A 570 1.62 3.47 20.30
C ALA A 570 2.03 2.55 21.47
N ALA A 571 2.45 1.31 21.19
CA ALA A 571 2.92 0.36 22.19
C ALA A 571 4.44 0.38 22.45
N CYS A 572 5.27 0.95 21.56
CA CYS A 572 6.74 0.93 21.70
C CYS A 572 7.49 2.12 21.07
N ASP A 573 6.77 3.14 20.61
CA ASP A 573 7.25 4.41 20.02
C ASP A 573 8.22 4.28 18.82
N SER A 574 8.29 3.08 18.22
CA SER A 574 9.10 2.83 17.04
C SER A 574 8.41 3.33 15.77
N GLU A 575 9.16 4.03 14.91
CA GLU A 575 8.71 4.40 13.57
C GLU A 575 8.60 3.14 12.69
N VAL A 576 7.38 2.77 12.35
CA VAL A 576 7.06 1.68 11.43
C VAL A 576 7.05 2.25 10.01
N ARG A 577 7.96 1.76 9.16
CA ARG A 577 8.11 2.21 7.77
C ARG A 577 6.95 1.76 6.89
N HIS A 578 6.80 2.45 5.75
CA HIS A 578 5.88 2.18 4.63
C HIS A 578 5.52 0.70 4.44
N GLY A 579 4.22 0.40 4.26
CA GLY A 579 3.69 -0.92 3.90
C GLY A 579 3.31 -1.84 5.07
N TYR A 580 3.83 -1.62 6.27
CA TYR A 580 3.60 -2.53 7.41
C TYR A 580 2.39 -2.12 8.27
N LEU A 581 1.32 -2.91 8.19
CA LEU A 581 0.14 -2.83 9.07
C LEU A 581 0.39 -3.32 10.51
N VAL A 582 1.55 -3.90 10.77
CA VAL A 582 1.95 -4.46 12.07
C VAL A 582 3.34 -3.94 12.44
N CYS A 583 3.52 -3.53 13.69
CA CYS A 583 4.81 -3.07 14.18
C CYS A 583 5.81 -4.23 14.23
N HIS A 584 6.83 -4.17 13.38
CA HIS A 584 7.93 -5.13 13.27
C HIS A 584 8.69 -5.40 14.58
N GLN A 585 8.54 -4.54 15.61
CA GLN A 585 9.26 -4.61 16.87
C GLN A 585 8.39 -5.07 18.07
N CYS A 586 7.06 -5.12 17.95
CA CYS A 586 6.18 -5.53 19.05
C CYS A 586 4.88 -6.26 18.67
N GLY A 587 4.58 -6.46 17.37
CA GLY A 587 3.38 -7.16 16.92
C GLY A 587 2.06 -6.38 17.01
N ALA A 588 2.06 -5.16 17.56
CA ALA A 588 0.86 -4.32 17.59
C ALA A 588 0.44 -3.87 16.17
N THR A 589 -0.86 -3.95 15.86
CA THR A 589 -1.42 -3.45 14.60
C THR A 589 -1.43 -1.93 14.53
N LYS A 590 -1.44 -1.37 13.31
CA LYS A 590 -1.68 0.06 13.07
C LYS A 590 -3.08 0.43 13.60
N PRO A 591 -3.24 1.50 14.39
CA PRO A 591 -4.53 1.98 14.89
C PRO A 591 -5.38 2.63 13.79
#